data_AF-A0AA41S0K6-F1
#
_entry.id   AF-A0AA41S0K6-F1
#
_cell.length_a   1.000
_cell.length_b   1.000
_cell.length_c   1.000
_cell.angle_alpha   90.00
_cell.angle_beta   90.00
_cell.angle_gamma   90.00
#
_symmetry.space_group_name_H-M   'P 1'
#
loop_
_entity.id
_entity.type
_entity.pdbx_description
1 polymer ?
#
loop_
_entity_poly.entity_id
_entity_poly.type
_entity_poly.pdbx_seq_one_letter_code
_entity_poly.pdbx_strand_id
1 'polypeptide(L)'
;ARTDSSTAASGSKACREKMRRDRLNDRFLELGSILDPGRPPKMDKAAILSDAVRMVTQLKSETQKLKETNESLQEKIKELK
;
A
#
# COMPACT_ATOMS: atom_id res chain seq x y z
N ALA A 1 35.35 25.46 -3.50
CA ALA A 1 34.74 25.40 -4.84
C ALA A 1 33.43 24.63 -4.73
N ARG A 2 32.32 25.24 -5.12
CA ARG A 2 31.04 24.57 -5.33
C ARG A 2 31.05 24.04 -6.77
N THR A 3 30.67 22.78 -6.97
CA THR A 3 30.28 22.27 -8.29
C THR A 3 29.07 21.37 -8.10
N ASP A 4 27.92 22.04 -8.14
CA ASP A 4 26.64 21.42 -8.42
C ASP A 4 26.56 21.01 -9.90
N SER A 5 25.70 20.02 -10.16
CA SER A 5 25.08 19.71 -11.45
C SER A 5 25.82 18.79 -12.42
N SER A 6 25.06 17.73 -12.80
CA SER A 6 25.12 17.02 -14.08
C SER A 6 26.06 15.82 -14.23
N THR A 7 25.80 14.74 -13.50
CA THR A 7 26.07 13.37 -13.98
C THR A 7 24.91 12.40 -13.71
N ALA A 8 23.67 12.87 -13.80
CA ALA A 8 22.49 11.99 -13.70
C ALA A 8 22.39 10.93 -14.83
N ALA A 9 23.20 11.04 -15.89
CA ALA A 9 23.16 10.14 -17.04
C ALA A 9 24.18 8.98 -17.02
N SER A 10 25.19 8.99 -16.12
CA SER A 10 26.33 8.03 -16.17
C SER A 10 26.61 7.30 -14.85
N GLY A 11 25.58 7.02 -14.04
CA GLY A 11 25.74 5.97 -13.04
C GLY A 11 26.03 4.64 -13.73
N SER A 12 27.04 3.88 -13.31
CA SER A 12 27.25 2.51 -13.80
C SER A 12 25.92 1.74 -13.79
N LYS A 13 25.68 0.84 -14.75
CA LYS A 13 24.45 0.02 -14.82
C LYS A 13 24.10 -0.59 -13.45
N ALA A 14 25.11 -0.99 -12.68
CA ALA A 14 24.97 -1.50 -11.33
C ALA A 14 24.39 -0.49 -10.32
N CYS A 15 24.82 0.78 -10.38
CA CYS A 15 24.34 1.85 -9.50
C CYS A 15 22.85 2.15 -9.76
N ARG A 16 22.45 2.24 -11.04
CA ARG A 16 21.03 2.42 -11.41
C ARG A 16 20.16 1.27 -10.91
N GLU A 17 20.62 0.03 -11.05
CA GLU A 17 19.88 -1.15 -10.57
C GLU A 17 19.82 -1.19 -9.04
N LYS A 18 20.88 -0.79 -8.33
CA LYS A 18 20.84 -0.63 -6.88
C LYS A 18 19.74 0.35 -6.47
N MET A 19 19.71 1.54 -7.05
CA MET A 19 18.68 2.55 -6.76
C MET A 19 17.26 2.04 -7.06
N ARG A 20 17.08 1.26 -8.13
CA ARG A 20 15.79 0.65 -8.46
C ARG A 20 15.35 -0.37 -7.41
N ARG A 21 16.26 -1.24 -6.94
CA ARG A 21 15.97 -2.23 -5.90
C ARG A 21 15.72 -1.59 -4.54
N ASP A 22 16.48 -0.56 -4.18
CA ASP A 22 16.30 0.16 -2.93
C ASP A 22 14.89 0.78 -2.87
N ARG A 23 14.49 1.52 -3.92
CA ARG A 23 13.13 2.08 -4.03
C ARG A 23 12.04 1.01 -3.96
N LEU A 24 12.26 -0.15 -4.58
CA LEU A 24 11.28 -1.25 -4.51
C LEU A 24 11.19 -1.82 -3.10
N ASN A 25 12.32 -1.99 -2.41
CA ASN A 25 12.36 -2.49 -1.03
C ASN A 25 11.68 -1.51 -0.07
N ASP A 26 11.87 -0.20 -0.24
CA ASP A 26 11.20 0.81 0.57
C ASP A 26 9.67 0.68 0.48
N ARG A 27 9.13 0.39 -0.71
CA ARG A 27 7.68 0.15 -0.90
C ARG A 27 7.20 -1.13 -0.23
N PHE A 28 8.01 -2.19 -0.21
CA PHE A 28 7.67 -3.42 0.52
C PHE A 28 7.66 -3.18 2.03
N LEU A 29 8.60 -2.40 2.56
CA LEU A 29 8.65 -2.05 3.98
C LEU A 29 7.45 -1.19 4.38
N GLU A 30 7.14 -0.15 3.60
CA GLU A 30 5.97 0.69 3.78
C GLU A 30 4.68 -0.14 3.77
N LEU A 31 4.49 -0.98 2.76
CA LEU A 31 3.33 -1.87 2.65
C LEU A 31 3.24 -2.83 3.85
N GLY A 32 4.35 -3.47 4.23
CA GLY A 32 4.39 -4.36 5.40
C GLY A 32 3.96 -3.66 6.69
N SER A 33 4.37 -2.40 6.89
CA SER A 33 3.99 -1.62 8.08
C SER A 33 2.50 -1.25 8.13
N ILE A 34 1.88 -1.03 6.97
CA ILE A 34 0.44 -0.74 6.85
C ILE A 34 -0.38 -2.00 7.15
N LEU A 35 0.08 -3.16 6.69
CA LEU A 35 -0.65 -4.43 6.82
C LEU A 35 -0.64 -5.00 8.23
N ASP A 36 0.39 -4.72 9.03
CA ASP A 36 0.54 -5.26 10.39
C ASP A 36 1.10 -4.21 11.36
N PRO A 37 0.30 -3.18 11.69
CA PRO A 37 0.76 -2.11 12.57
C PRO A 37 1.15 -2.65 13.95
N GLY A 38 2.33 -2.28 14.43
CA GLY A 38 2.83 -2.69 15.76
C GLY A 38 3.60 -4.00 15.79
N ARG A 39 3.76 -4.70 14.64
CA ARG A 39 4.68 -5.83 14.52
C ARG A 39 6.00 -5.43 13.85
N PRO A 40 7.09 -6.17 14.11
CA PRO A 40 8.33 -6.00 13.36
C PRO A 40 8.07 -6.12 11.85
N PRO A 41 8.78 -5.35 11.01
CA PRO A 41 8.59 -5.38 9.56
C PRO A 41 8.73 -6.79 9.00
N LYS A 42 7.68 -7.26 8.30
CA LYS A 42 7.75 -8.50 7.54
C LYS A 42 8.80 -8.35 6.43
N MET A 43 9.64 -9.36 6.23
CA MET A 43 10.65 -9.36 5.15
C MET A 43 10.28 -10.29 3.98
N ASP A 44 9.30 -11.18 4.18
CA ASP A 44 8.82 -12.07 3.11
C ASP A 44 7.91 -11.30 2.16
N LYS A 45 8.42 -11.05 0.95
CA LYS A 45 7.73 -10.30 -0.11
C LYS A 45 6.47 -11.00 -0.62
N ALA A 46 6.47 -12.34 -0.68
CA ALA A 46 5.30 -13.08 -1.13
C ALA A 46 4.17 -12.97 -0.10
N ALA A 47 4.51 -13.17 1.18
CA ALA A 47 3.55 -13.00 2.28
C ALA A 47 2.97 -11.59 2.33
N ILE A 48 3.79 -10.54 2.18
CA ILE A 48 3.33 -9.15 2.12
C ILE A 48 2.29 -8.94 1.01
N LEU A 49 2.56 -9.44 -0.20
CA LEU A 49 1.64 -9.28 -1.33
C LEU A 49 0.34 -10.07 -1.11
N SER A 50 0.43 -11.30 -0.62
CA SER A 50 -0.74 -12.12 -0.30
C SER A 50 -1.62 -11.47 0.78
N ASP A 51 -1.01 -10.93 1.84
CA ASP A 51 -1.72 -10.20 2.90
C ASP A 51 -2.38 -8.93 2.36
N ALA A 52 -1.70 -8.18 1.48
CA ALA A 52 -2.25 -6.98 0.85
C ALA A 52 -3.50 -7.29 0.01
N VAL A 53 -3.41 -8.32 -0.84
CA VAL A 53 -4.54 -8.76 -1.68
C VAL A 53 -5.73 -9.17 -0.81
N ARG A 54 -5.48 -9.95 0.24
CA ARG A 54 -6.50 -10.38 1.20
C ARG A 54 -7.17 -9.18 1.88
N MET A 55 -6.39 -8.26 2.42
CA MET A 55 -6.91 -7.07 3.12
C MET A 55 -7.73 -6.17 2.20
N VAL A 56 -7.25 -5.89 0.98
CA VAL A 56 -8.01 -5.09 0.00
C VAL A 56 -9.34 -5.75 -0.37
N THR A 57 -9.35 -7.08 -0.52
CA THR A 57 -10.57 -7.83 -0.84
C THR A 57 -11.57 -7.76 0.31
N GLN A 58 -11.10 -7.92 1.55
CA GLN A 58 -11.92 -7.81 2.75
C GLN A 58 -12.52 -6.40 2.88
N LEU A 59 -11.69 -5.35 2.78
CA LEU A 59 -12.16 -3.95 2.89
C LEU A 59 -13.19 -3.58 1.81
N LYS A 60 -13.03 -4.08 0.58
CA LYS A 60 -14.03 -3.91 -0.48
C LYS A 60 -15.37 -4.57 -0.11
N SER A 61 -15.33 -5.79 0.42
CA SER A 61 -16.53 -6.51 0.87
C SER A 61 -17.21 -5.79 2.04
N GLU A 62 -16.44 -5.35 3.03
CA GLU A 62 -16.96 -4.59 4.18
C GLU A 62 -17.57 -3.25 3.75
N THR A 63 -16.91 -2.53 2.85
CA THR A 63 -17.44 -1.28 2.27
C THR A 63 -18.78 -1.51 1.58
N GLN A 64 -18.90 -2.59 0.80
CA GLN A 64 -20.14 -2.91 0.10
C GLN A 64 -21.28 -3.21 1.08
N LYS A 65 -21.02 -4.07 2.09
CA LYS A 65 -22.01 -4.38 3.14
C LYS A 65 -22.43 -3.15 3.93
N LEU A 66 -21.49 -2.26 4.26
CA LEU A 66 -21.79 -1.01 4.96
C LEU A 66 -22.66 -0.09 4.11
N LYS A 67 -22.42 0.01 2.80
CA LYS A 67 -23.26 0.77 1.89
C LYS A 67 -24.69 0.23 1.85
N GLU A 68 -24.86 -1.07 1.64
CA GLU A 68 -26.17 -1.73 1.63
C GLU A 68 -26.92 -1.55 2.95
N THR A 69 -26.21 -1.68 4.08
CA THR A 69 -26.79 -1.47 5.41
C THR A 69 -27.23 -0.02 5.60
N ASN A 70 -26.40 0.94 5.17
CA ASN A 70 -26.73 2.36 5.28
C ASN A 70 -27.92 2.74 4.38
N GLU A 71 -27.98 2.23 3.15
CA GLU A 71 -29.11 2.43 2.24
C GLU A 71 -30.41 1.87 2.84
N SER A 72 -30.38 0.63 3.34
CA SER A 72 -31.54 0.02 4.00
C SER A 72 -31.99 0.79 5.25
N LEU A 73 -31.07 1.31 6.05
CA LEU A 73 -31.39 2.14 7.21
C LEU A 73 -32.02 3.49 6.78
N GLN A 74 -31.52 4.10 5.71
CA GLN A 74 -32.07 5.34 5.17
C GLN A 74 -33.50 5.15 4.63
N GLU A 75 -33.77 4.03 3.96
CA GLU A 75 -35.12 3.66 3.51
C GLU A 75 -36.08 3.50 4.70
N LYS A 76 -35.68 2.74 5.73
CA LYS A 76 -36.50 2.57 6.95
C LYS A 76 -36.78 3.90 7.66
N ILE A 77 -35.80 4.80 7.72
CA ILE A 77 -35.99 6.14 8.28
C ILE A 77 -37.02 6.93 7.46
N LYS A 78 -37.00 6.79 6.13
CA LYS A 78 -37.95 7.46 5.24
C LYS A 78 -39.37 6.91 5.41
N GLU A 79 -39.53 5.61 5.63
CA GLU A 79 -40.84 4.98 5.88
C GLU A 79 -41.47 5.39 7.22
N LEU A 80 -40.64 5.75 8.20
CA LEU A 80 -41.08 6.16 9.54
C LEU A 80 -41.34 7.68 9.67
N LYS A 81 -41.07 8.47 8.62
CA LYS A 81 -41.31 9.92 8.57
C LYS A 81 -42.56 10.23 7.75
#